data_AF-A0A1Y2VRM4-F1
#
_entry.id   AF-A0A1Y2VRM4-F1
#
_cell.length_a   1.000
_cell.length_b   1.000
_cell.length_c   1.000
_cell.angle_alpha   90.00
_cell.angle_beta   90.00
_cell.angle_gamma   90.00
#
_symmetry.space_group_name_H-M   'P 1'
#
loop_
_entity.id
_entity.type
_entity.pdbx_description
1 polymer ?
#
loop_
_entity_poly.entity_id
_entity_poly.type
_entity_poly.pdbx_seq_one_letter_code
_entity_poly.pdbx_strand_id
1 'polypeptide(L)'
;MKTTGPFVFTDILMSYFTEVTGAEFTGNEFNRLAEARLIGDVLVLPIDAFGWLQHEHSPKEGVGPSVLVKHVFMGSWRESHPG
;
A
#
# COMPACT_ATOMS: atom_id res chain seq x y z
N MET A 1 12.26 20.27 3.87
CA MET A 1 13.21 19.26 3.36
C MET A 1 12.95 19.11 1.86
N LYS A 2 13.97 19.11 0.97
CA LYS A 2 13.79 18.89 -0.49
C LYS A 2 13.91 17.39 -0.81
N THR A 3 13.04 16.58 -0.23
CA THR A 3 12.90 15.18 -0.65
C THR A 3 12.07 15.17 -1.93
N THR A 4 12.29 14.19 -2.81
CA THR A 4 11.44 13.92 -3.99
C THR A 4 11.15 12.42 -4.05
N GLY A 5 10.23 12.02 -4.92
CA GLY A 5 9.89 10.61 -5.10
C GLY A 5 9.12 10.02 -3.90
N PRO A 6 9.26 8.71 -3.63
CA PRO A 6 8.45 8.01 -2.63
C PRO A 6 8.49 8.62 -1.23
N PHE A 7 9.64 9.16 -0.82
CA PHE A 7 9.80 9.76 0.51
C PHE A 7 8.90 10.97 0.76
N VAL A 8 8.59 11.78 -0.26
CA VAL A 8 7.66 12.91 -0.11
C VAL A 8 6.24 12.43 0.15
N PHE A 9 5.82 11.38 -0.54
CA PHE A 9 4.49 10.81 -0.33
C PHE A 9 4.35 10.26 1.09
N THR A 10 5.37 9.57 1.60
CA THR A 10 5.37 9.08 2.98
C THR A 10 5.28 10.24 3.98
N ASP A 11 6.09 11.30 3.81
CA ASP A 11 6.11 12.47 4.70
C ASP A 11 4.76 13.20 4.73
N ILE A 12 4.14 13.40 3.56
CA ILE A 12 2.81 14.01 3.45
C ILE A 12 1.75 13.14 4.12
N LEU A 13 1.78 11.82 3.93
CA LEU A 13 0.82 10.91 4.56
C LEU A 13 0.95 10.89 6.08
N MET A 14 2.17 10.90 6.63
CA MET A 14 2.37 10.96 8.08
C MET A 14 1.84 12.28 8.67
N SER A 15 2.09 13.39 7.97
CA SER A 15 1.55 14.70 8.34
C SER A 15 0.03 14.72 8.33
N TYR A 16 -0.59 14.17 7.28
CA TYR A 16 -2.04 14.04 7.16
C TYR A 16 -2.63 13.15 8.27
N PHE A 17 -2.03 11.99 8.56
CA PHE A 17 -2.50 11.13 9.66
C PHE A 17 -2.43 11.82 11.01
N THR A 18 -1.38 12.60 11.23
CA THR A 18 -1.25 13.42 12.44
C THR A 18 -2.35 14.47 12.52
N GLU A 19 -2.64 15.16 11.42
CA GLU A 19 -3.70 16.16 11.33
C GLU A 19 -5.09 15.60 11.65
N VAL A 20 -5.45 14.45 11.07
CA VAL A 20 -6.82 13.91 11.20
C VAL A 20 -7.06 13.11 12.49
N THR A 21 -5.99 12.62 13.14
CA THR A 21 -6.11 11.82 14.37
C THR A 21 -5.70 12.58 15.64
N GLY A 22 -4.91 13.64 15.51
CA GLY A 22 -4.29 14.37 16.63
C GLY A 22 -3.15 13.61 17.32
N ALA A 23 -2.75 12.44 16.83
CA ALA A 23 -1.61 11.67 17.34
C ALA A 23 -0.44 11.78 16.36
N GLU A 24 0.80 11.85 16.85
CA GLU A 24 1.98 11.88 15.98
C GLU A 24 2.16 10.54 15.26
N PHE A 25 2.37 10.59 13.93
CA PHE A 25 2.72 9.43 13.10
C PHE A 25 4.14 9.54 12.59
N THR A 26 4.94 8.49 12.83
CA THR A 26 6.34 8.41 12.38
C THR A 26 6.56 7.39 11.27
N GLY A 27 5.52 6.59 10.97
CA GLY A 27 5.56 5.47 10.06
C GLY A 27 5.86 4.14 10.76
N ASN A 28 6.47 4.18 11.96
CA ASN A 28 6.74 2.98 12.75
C ASN A 28 5.47 2.26 13.18
N GLU A 29 4.36 2.99 13.29
CA GLU A 29 3.05 2.46 13.67
C GLU A 29 2.48 1.50 12.60
N PHE A 30 3.03 1.52 11.38
CA PHE A 30 2.64 0.64 10.28
C PHE A 30 3.58 -0.56 10.10
N ASN A 31 4.63 -0.69 10.93
CA ASN A 31 5.50 -1.85 10.88
C ASN A 31 4.74 -3.12 11.28
N ARG A 32 4.84 -4.16 10.44
CA ARG A 32 4.21 -5.47 10.69
C ARG A 32 2.71 -5.37 10.92
N LEU A 33 2.04 -4.48 10.18
CA LEU A 33 0.60 -4.29 10.21
C LEU A 33 -0.12 -5.63 9.96
N ALA A 34 -0.89 -6.09 10.95
CA ALA A 34 -1.56 -7.39 10.92
C ALA A 34 -2.89 -7.38 10.16
N GLU A 35 -3.53 -6.20 10.05
CA GLU A 35 -4.84 -6.02 9.42
C GLU A 35 -4.95 -4.64 8.76
N ALA A 36 -5.84 -4.50 7.78
CA ALA A 36 -6.07 -3.22 7.11
C ALA A 36 -6.58 -2.14 8.08
N ARG A 37 -6.08 -0.91 7.92
CA ARG A 37 -6.45 0.22 8.78
C ARG A 37 -6.92 1.40 7.93
N LEU A 38 -8.12 1.90 8.22
CA LEU A 38 -8.63 3.14 7.64
C LEU A 38 -8.27 4.32 8.56
N ILE A 39 -7.61 5.33 8.03
CA ILE A 39 -7.26 6.57 8.74
C ILE A 39 -7.71 7.76 7.88
N GLY A 40 -8.69 8.52 8.38
CA GLY A 40 -9.33 9.56 7.56
C GLY A 40 -9.95 8.92 6.31
N ASP A 41 -9.50 9.37 5.14
CA ASP A 41 -9.89 8.85 3.83
C ASP A 41 -8.86 7.89 3.19
N VAL A 42 -7.81 7.49 3.91
CA VAL A 42 -6.74 6.62 3.41
C VAL A 42 -6.83 5.22 4.00
N LEU A 43 -6.86 4.22 3.13
CA LEU A 43 -6.77 2.80 3.51
C LEU A 43 -5.31 2.33 3.46
N VAL A 44 -4.75 1.97 4.63
CA VAL A 44 -3.42 1.37 4.77
C VAL A 44 -3.55 -0.15 4.80
N LEU A 45 -2.85 -0.82 3.89
CA LEU A 45 -2.94 -2.27 3.70
C LEU A 45 -1.67 -2.98 4.18
N PRO A 46 -1.80 -4.16 4.82
CA PRO A 46 -0.70 -5.11 4.98
C PRO A 46 -0.07 -5.48 3.64
N ILE A 47 1.21 -5.82 3.65
CA ILE A 47 1.97 -6.12 2.43
C ILE A 47 1.37 -7.30 1.64
N ASP A 48 0.86 -8.31 2.33
CA ASP A 48 0.21 -9.48 1.76
C ASP A 48 -1.16 -9.18 1.16
N ALA A 49 -1.79 -8.06 1.53
CA ALA A 49 -3.05 -7.61 0.96
C ALA A 49 -2.90 -6.88 -0.39
N PHE A 50 -1.74 -6.27 -0.63
CA PHE A 50 -1.41 -5.54 -1.88
C PHE A 50 -0.50 -6.34 -2.81
N GLY A 51 0.43 -7.10 -2.24
CA GLY A 51 1.55 -7.73 -2.93
C GLY A 51 1.30 -9.14 -3.41
N TRP A 52 0.06 -9.51 -3.75
CA TRP A 52 -0.17 -10.83 -4.34
C TRP A 52 0.50 -10.91 -5.72
N LEU A 53 1.59 -11.66 -5.78
CA LEU A 53 2.36 -11.92 -7.00
C LEU A 53 2.22 -13.40 -7.33
N GLN A 54 1.66 -13.72 -8.50
CA GLN A 54 1.44 -15.10 -8.95
C GLN A 54 2.68 -16.01 -8.91
N HIS A 55 3.88 -15.44 -8.86
CA HIS A 55 5.17 -16.11 -9.04
C HIS A 55 6.05 -16.18 -7.79
N GLU A 56 5.80 -15.36 -6.76
CA GLU A 56 6.62 -15.34 -5.54
C GLU A 56 5.76 -15.65 -4.33
N HIS A 57 6.02 -16.77 -3.64
CA HIS A 57 5.65 -17.15 -2.25
C HIS A 57 4.40 -16.51 -1.61
N SER A 58 3.44 -16.11 -2.42
CA SER A 58 2.27 -15.35 -2.03
C SER A 58 1.22 -16.35 -1.57
N PRO A 59 0.39 -15.99 -0.60
CA PRO A 59 -0.75 -16.83 -0.25
C PRO A 59 -1.54 -17.16 -1.52
N LYS A 60 -1.94 -18.43 -1.68
CA LYS A 60 -2.75 -18.85 -2.84
C LYS A 60 -3.99 -17.94 -2.92
N GLU A 61 -4.46 -17.63 -4.12
CA GLU A 61 -5.73 -16.93 -4.31
C GLU A 61 -6.81 -17.68 -3.48
N GLY A 62 -7.43 -17.01 -2.51
CA GLY A 62 -8.39 -17.61 -1.57
C GLY A 62 -7.81 -18.28 -0.31
N VAL A 63 -6.51 -18.18 -0.03
CA VAL A 63 -5.89 -18.65 1.22
C VAL A 63 -5.41 -17.45 2.04
N GLY A 64 -6.19 -17.09 3.07
CA GLY A 64 -5.88 -16.01 4.01
C GLY A 64 -6.69 -14.73 3.76
N PRO A 65 -6.90 -13.88 4.77
CA PRO A 65 -8.08 -13.01 4.84
C PRO A 65 -8.26 -11.89 3.82
N SER A 66 -7.30 -11.46 2.99
CA SER A 66 -7.53 -10.18 2.31
C SER A 66 -6.57 -9.80 1.18
N VAL A 67 -6.46 -10.58 0.10
CA VAL A 67 -5.94 -9.98 -1.15
C VAL A 67 -7.00 -8.99 -1.64
N LEU A 68 -6.75 -7.70 -1.45
CA LEU A 68 -7.66 -6.61 -1.81
C LEU A 68 -7.27 -5.93 -3.11
N VAL A 69 -6.01 -6.10 -3.53
CA VAL A 69 -5.50 -5.58 -4.79
C VAL A 69 -4.86 -6.72 -5.58
N LYS A 70 -5.22 -6.81 -6.85
CA LYS A 70 -4.64 -7.76 -7.81
C LYS A 70 -3.89 -6.98 -8.87
N HIS A 71 -2.57 -7.18 -8.94
CA HIS A 71 -1.78 -6.60 -10.01
C HIS A 71 -1.94 -7.46 -11.27
N VAL A 72 -2.47 -6.86 -12.35
CA VAL A 72 -2.86 -7.61 -13.56
C VAL A 72 -1.67 -7.86 -14.50
N PHE A 73 -0.51 -7.20 -14.33
CA PHE A 73 0.75 -7.38 -15.09
C PHE A 73 0.66 -7.34 -16.63
N MET A 74 -0.53 -7.21 -17.22
CA MET A 74 -0.74 -7.35 -18.67
C MET A 74 -0.52 -6.05 -19.43
N GLY A 75 -0.05 -4.98 -18.78
CA GLY A 75 -0.01 -3.66 -19.38
C GLY A 75 -1.35 -3.28 -20.01
N SER A 76 -2.46 -3.84 -19.53
CA SER A 76 -3.78 -3.83 -20.20
C SER A 76 -4.41 -2.44 -20.30
N TRP A 77 -3.80 -1.46 -19.63
CA TRP A 77 -4.10 -0.04 -19.74
C TRP A 77 -3.38 0.63 -20.94
N ARG A 78 -2.39 -0.04 -21.54
CA ARG A 78 -1.72 0.38 -22.78
C ARG A 78 -2.40 -0.35 -23.93
N GLU A 79 -2.94 0.40 -24.88
CA GLU A 79 -3.57 -0.17 -26.09
C GLU A 79 -2.59 -0.99 -26.94
N SER A 80 -1.28 -0.77 -26.80
CA SER A 80 -0.23 -1.58 -27.43
C SER A 80 1.05 -1.60 -26.59
N HIS A 81 1.69 -2.76 -26.56
CA HIS A 81 3.07 -2.89 -26.10
C HIS A 81 4.01 -2.53 -27.26
N PRO A 82 4.93 -1.55 -27.10
CA PRO A 82 6.00 -1.38 -28.06
C PRO A 82 6.98 -2.54 -27.88
N GLY A 83 6.92 -3.50 -28.79
CA GLY A 83 8.02 -4.41 -29.09
C GLY A 83 9.01 -3.75 -30.02
#